data_AF-A0A960JPJ4-F1
#
_entry.id   AF-A0A960JPJ4-F1
#
_cell.length_a   1.000
_cell.length_b   1.000
_cell.length_c   1.000
_cell.angle_alpha   90.00
_cell.angle_beta   90.00
_cell.angle_gamma   90.00
#
_symmetry.space_group_name_H-M   'P 1'
#
loop_
_entity.id
_entity.type
_entity.pdbx_description
1 polymer ?
#
loop_
_entity_poly.entity_id
_entity_poly.type
_entity_poly.pdbx_seq_one_letter_code
_entity_poly.pdbx_strand_id
1 'polypeptide(L)'
;MAIAHLERGDVAAAERVADDWTEPNWDFMWTVAVQMKAEVGFGLGRADICREARVALEPYRGRLGVIASGTLTWGLVSTSLGQAALGEGDLGAAEELFREAIADADRAGLTYSSALARRLLVTVLARRDQVDTNELRRLTGEVLDLAATYGYDGEARRVRELARTWDTTSPRGPAR
;
A
#
# COMPACT_ATOMS: atom_id res chain seq x y z
N MET A 1 -11.79 -10.16 10.71
CA MET A 1 -11.41 -8.87 10.10
C MET A 1 -11.42 -9.03 8.58
N ALA A 2 -11.91 -8.05 7.82
CA ALA A 2 -12.01 -8.14 6.36
C ALA A 2 -10.66 -8.45 5.68
N ILE A 3 -9.56 -7.88 6.19
CA ILE A 3 -8.18 -8.15 5.73
C ILE A 3 -7.84 -9.64 5.72
N ALA A 4 -8.23 -10.39 6.76
CA ALA A 4 -7.95 -11.82 6.83
C ALA A 4 -8.73 -12.64 5.78
N HIS A 5 -9.91 -12.17 5.36
CA HIS A 5 -10.65 -12.77 4.26
C HIS A 5 -10.01 -12.45 2.91
N LEU A 6 -9.55 -11.20 2.71
CA LEU A 6 -8.80 -10.78 1.52
C LEU A 6 -7.54 -11.63 1.33
N GLU A 7 -6.75 -11.86 2.38
CA GLU A 7 -5.54 -12.67 2.32
C GLU A 7 -5.79 -14.14 1.92
N ARG A 8 -6.99 -14.64 2.20
CA ARG A 8 -7.42 -16.00 1.83
C ARG A 8 -8.14 -16.04 0.47
N GLY A 9 -8.36 -14.89 -0.16
CA GLY A 9 -9.12 -14.78 -1.42
C GLY A 9 -10.64 -14.85 -1.25
N ASP A 10 -11.16 -14.80 -0.02
CA ASP A 10 -12.59 -14.83 0.27
C ASP A 10 -13.20 -13.42 0.16
N VAL A 11 -13.27 -12.92 -1.08
CA VAL A 11 -13.71 -11.55 -1.38
C VAL A 11 -15.12 -11.29 -0.86
N ALA A 12 -16.05 -12.24 -1.05
CA ALA A 12 -17.44 -12.07 -0.63
C ALA A 12 -17.58 -11.92 0.90
N ALA A 13 -16.77 -12.63 1.69
CA ALA A 13 -16.77 -12.42 3.14
C ALA A 13 -16.11 -11.10 3.54
N ALA A 14 -15.04 -10.69 2.83
CA ALA A 14 -14.43 -9.38 3.05
C ALA A 14 -15.42 -8.24 2.77
N GLU A 15 -16.22 -8.33 1.70
CA GLU A 15 -17.28 -7.37 1.37
C GLU A 15 -18.33 -7.29 2.48
N ARG A 16 -18.86 -8.42 2.96
CA ARG A 16 -19.85 -8.41 4.06
C ARG A 16 -19.31 -7.72 5.31
N VAL A 17 -18.07 -8.03 5.70
CA VAL A 17 -17.45 -7.38 6.87
C VAL A 17 -17.20 -5.89 6.63
N ALA A 18 -16.94 -5.47 5.39
CA ALA A 18 -16.77 -4.07 5.04
C ALA A 18 -18.10 -3.31 5.04
N ASP A 19 -19.18 -3.92 4.55
CA ASP A 19 -20.53 -3.32 4.54
C ASP A 19 -21.11 -3.21 5.97
N ASP A 20 -20.79 -4.17 6.84
CA ASP A 20 -21.17 -4.14 8.27
C ASP A 20 -20.26 -3.24 9.12
N TRP A 21 -19.32 -2.51 8.51
CA TRP A 21 -18.39 -1.66 9.26
C TRP A 21 -19.13 -0.49 9.91
N THR A 22 -19.00 -0.38 11.23
CA THR A 22 -19.47 0.77 12.00
C THR A 22 -18.28 1.64 12.42
N GLU A 23 -18.43 2.95 12.31
CA GLU A 23 -17.43 3.91 12.77
C GLU A 23 -17.03 3.61 14.23
N PRO A 24 -15.73 3.36 14.50
CA PRO A 24 -15.27 3.12 15.85
C PRO A 24 -15.39 4.38 16.69
N ASN A 25 -15.43 4.21 18.02
CA ASN A 25 -15.31 5.34 18.93
C ASN A 25 -14.02 6.11 18.65
N TRP A 26 -14.07 7.43 18.82
CA TRP A 26 -12.91 8.31 18.73
C TRP A 26 -12.01 8.13 19.96
N ASP A 27 -11.32 7.00 20.01
CA ASP A 27 -10.37 6.63 21.04
C ASP A 27 -8.99 6.32 20.44
N PHE A 28 -8.07 5.81 21.26
CA PHE A 28 -6.70 5.52 20.84
C PHE A 28 -6.58 4.43 19.75
N MET A 29 -7.66 3.71 19.43
CA MET A 29 -7.72 2.72 18.35
C MET A 29 -8.14 3.32 17.01
N TRP A 30 -8.76 4.51 17.03
CA TRP A 30 -9.48 5.07 15.90
C TRP A 30 -8.61 5.18 14.64
N THR A 31 -7.42 5.79 14.74
CA THR A 31 -6.55 6.01 13.56
C THR A 31 -6.19 4.69 12.88
N VAL A 32 -5.80 3.66 13.65
CA VAL A 32 -5.44 2.36 13.07
C VAL A 32 -6.66 1.68 12.46
N ALA A 33 -7.83 1.78 13.09
CA ALA A 33 -9.06 1.22 12.52
C ALA A 33 -9.42 1.86 11.16
N VAL A 34 -9.22 3.18 11.00
CA VAL A 34 -9.43 3.86 9.73
C VAL A 34 -8.33 3.52 8.71
N GLN A 35 -7.08 3.32 9.14
CA GLN A 35 -6.02 2.81 8.25
C GLN A 35 -6.33 1.40 7.73
N MET A 36 -6.86 0.52 8.58
CA MET A 36 -7.33 -0.80 8.17
C MET A 36 -8.51 -0.68 7.17
N LYS A 37 -9.42 0.28 7.39
CA LYS A 37 -10.51 0.58 6.44
C LYS A 37 -9.97 0.99 5.06
N ALA A 38 -8.96 1.85 5.00
CA ALA A 38 -8.30 2.24 3.75
C ALA A 38 -7.72 1.01 3.02
N GLU A 39 -7.03 0.12 3.74
CA GLU A 39 -6.46 -1.10 3.16
C GLU A 39 -7.52 -2.06 2.63
N VAL A 40 -8.63 -2.24 3.37
CA VAL A 40 -9.77 -3.04 2.94
C VAL A 40 -10.42 -2.45 1.68
N GLY A 41 -10.66 -1.14 1.67
CA GLY A 41 -11.21 -0.45 0.50
C GLY A 41 -10.34 -0.65 -0.74
N PHE A 42 -9.02 -0.47 -0.58
CA PHE A 42 -8.05 -0.71 -1.65
C PHE A 42 -8.06 -2.16 -2.12
N GLY A 43 -8.01 -3.13 -1.19
CA GLY A 43 -8.01 -4.55 -1.51
C GLY A 43 -9.29 -5.05 -2.20
N LEU A 44 -10.43 -4.44 -1.89
CA LEU A 44 -11.72 -4.72 -2.52
C LEU A 44 -11.99 -3.92 -3.81
N GLY A 45 -11.17 -2.91 -4.12
CA GLY A 45 -11.47 -1.96 -5.20
C GLY A 45 -12.70 -1.08 -4.93
N ARG A 46 -13.03 -0.85 -3.66
CA ARG A 46 -14.18 -0.05 -3.19
C ARG A 46 -13.76 1.42 -3.05
N ALA A 47 -13.95 2.20 -4.11
CA ALA A 47 -13.56 3.61 -4.15
C ALA A 47 -14.32 4.49 -3.14
N ASP A 48 -15.54 4.11 -2.78
CA ASP A 48 -16.34 4.74 -1.71
C ASP A 48 -15.65 4.62 -0.35
N ILE A 49 -15.24 3.40 0.03
CA ILE A 49 -14.52 3.12 1.28
C ILE A 49 -13.17 3.83 1.30
N CYS A 50 -12.46 3.81 0.16
CA CYS A 50 -11.19 4.52 0.02
C CYS A 50 -11.35 6.02 0.28
N ARG A 51 -12.35 6.65 -0.34
CA ARG A 51 -12.62 8.08 -0.17
C ARG A 51 -12.92 8.46 1.27
N GLU A 52 -13.78 7.70 1.94
CA GLU A 52 -14.11 7.92 3.33
C GLU A 52 -12.88 7.83 4.23
N ALA A 53 -12.08 6.78 4.06
CA ALA A 53 -10.86 6.61 4.83
C ALA A 53 -9.84 7.73 4.54
N ARG A 54 -9.73 8.18 3.29
CA ARG A 54 -8.83 9.27 2.91
C ARG A 54 -9.21 10.58 3.57
N VAL A 55 -10.48 10.97 3.54
CA VAL A 55 -10.98 12.18 4.21
C VAL A 55 -10.70 12.12 5.71
N ALA A 56 -10.92 10.98 6.34
CA ALA A 56 -10.71 10.80 7.77
C ALA A 56 -9.21 10.82 8.16
N LEU A 57 -8.33 10.26 7.33
CA LEU A 57 -6.90 10.13 7.62
C LEU A 57 -6.06 11.35 7.26
N GLU A 58 -6.53 12.24 6.37
CA GLU A 58 -5.76 13.39 5.89
C GLU A 58 -5.16 14.25 7.03
N PRO A 59 -5.89 14.58 8.12
CA PRO A 59 -5.31 15.34 9.24
C PRO A 59 -4.14 14.66 9.96
N TYR A 60 -3.94 13.35 9.72
CA TYR A 60 -2.93 12.52 10.34
C TYR A 60 -1.81 12.11 9.35
N ARG A 61 -1.76 12.71 8.15
CA ARG A 61 -0.68 12.51 7.18
C ARG A 61 0.71 12.71 7.83
N GLY A 62 1.67 11.85 7.47
CA GLY A 62 3.01 11.82 8.06
C GLY A 62 3.09 11.28 9.49
N ARG A 63 1.97 10.82 10.09
CA ARG A 63 1.96 10.17 11.41
C ARG A 63 2.05 8.65 11.30
N LEU A 64 2.37 8.01 12.42
CA LEU A 64 2.42 6.55 12.56
C LEU A 64 1.18 6.06 13.31
N GLY A 65 0.50 5.06 12.78
CA GLY A 65 -0.60 4.38 13.45
C GLY A 65 -0.10 3.45 14.54
N VAL A 66 -0.40 3.76 15.79
CA VAL A 66 0.05 2.99 16.96
C VAL A 66 -1.11 2.78 17.93
N ILE A 67 -1.23 1.54 18.43
CA ILE A 67 -2.18 1.14 19.48
C ILE A 67 -1.41 0.65 20.71
N ALA A 68 -2.01 0.85 21.89
CA ALA A 68 -1.59 0.26 23.17
C ALA A 68 -0.10 0.41 23.45
N SER A 69 0.36 1.67 23.52
CA SER A 69 1.75 2.04 23.84
C SER A 69 2.82 1.34 22.97
N GLY A 70 2.50 1.06 21.70
CA GLY A 70 3.44 0.43 20.77
C GLY A 70 3.30 -1.08 20.62
N THR A 71 2.31 -1.70 21.29
CA THR A 71 2.06 -3.15 21.15
C THR A 71 1.64 -3.51 19.72
N LEU A 72 0.98 -2.57 19.03
CA LEU A 72 0.70 -2.68 17.61
C LEU A 72 1.11 -1.38 16.92
N THR A 73 1.99 -1.53 15.93
CA THR A 73 2.32 -0.47 14.97
C THR A 73 1.78 -0.92 13.63
N TRP A 74 0.79 -0.21 13.11
CA TRP A 74 0.18 -0.57 11.82
C TRP A 74 1.05 -0.12 10.65
N GLY A 75 1.56 1.12 10.73
CA GLY A 75 2.37 1.72 9.68
C GLY A 75 2.08 3.20 9.52
N LEU A 76 2.72 3.82 8.53
CA LEU A 76 2.56 5.24 8.25
C LEU A 76 1.18 5.53 7.68
N VAL A 77 0.54 6.59 8.16
CA VAL A 77 -0.75 7.06 7.65
C VAL A 77 -0.64 7.39 6.16
N SER A 78 0.50 7.92 5.71
CA SER A 78 0.76 8.22 4.30
C SER A 78 0.72 6.98 3.40
N THR A 79 1.09 5.80 3.91
CA THR A 79 0.90 4.54 3.18
C THR A 79 -0.58 4.22 2.99
N SER A 80 -1.38 4.34 4.03
CA SER A 80 -2.83 4.08 3.98
C SER A 80 -3.56 5.09 3.10
N LEU A 81 -3.20 6.37 3.18
CA LEU A 81 -3.68 7.41 2.27
C LEU A 81 -3.32 7.09 0.81
N GLY A 82 -2.10 6.64 0.54
CA GLY A 82 -1.66 6.26 -0.80
C GLY A 82 -2.43 5.07 -1.37
N GLN A 83 -2.71 4.06 -0.53
CA GLN A 83 -3.56 2.93 -0.91
C GLN A 83 -4.99 3.37 -1.24
N ALA A 84 -5.57 4.25 -0.42
CA ALA A 84 -6.89 4.82 -0.67
C ALA A 84 -6.92 5.63 -1.98
N ALA A 85 -5.96 6.53 -2.19
CA ALA A 85 -5.82 7.29 -3.44
C ALA A 85 -5.70 6.37 -4.66
N LEU A 86 -4.88 5.32 -4.56
CA LEU A 86 -4.75 4.33 -5.63
C LEU A 86 -6.06 3.55 -5.86
N GLY A 87 -6.82 3.24 -4.81
CA GLY A 87 -8.14 2.61 -4.90
C GLY A 87 -9.19 3.52 -5.54
N GLU A 88 -9.07 4.84 -5.38
CA GLU A 88 -9.88 5.84 -6.10
C GLU A 88 -9.42 6.07 -7.55
N GLY A 89 -8.26 5.53 -7.95
CA GLY A 89 -7.66 5.74 -9.27
C GLY A 89 -6.84 7.03 -9.38
N ASP A 90 -6.63 7.76 -8.30
CA ASP A 90 -5.78 8.95 -8.27
C ASP A 90 -4.30 8.55 -8.18
N LEU A 91 -3.72 8.23 -9.34
CA LEU A 91 -2.32 7.81 -9.44
C LEU A 91 -1.34 8.91 -9.02
N GLY A 92 -1.70 10.19 -9.18
CA GLY A 92 -0.84 11.31 -8.82
C GLY A 92 -0.72 11.45 -7.31
N ALA A 93 -1.85 11.51 -6.61
CA ALA A 93 -1.87 11.56 -5.15
C ALA A 93 -1.22 10.30 -4.55
N ALA A 94 -1.51 9.12 -5.11
CA ALA A 94 -0.91 7.87 -4.63
C ALA A 94 0.62 7.87 -4.74
N GLU A 95 1.18 8.35 -5.86
CA GLU A 95 2.63 8.47 -6.04
C GLU A 95 3.26 9.37 -4.97
N GLU A 96 2.73 10.59 -4.79
CA GLU A 96 3.25 11.54 -3.80
C GLU A 96 3.23 10.94 -2.38
N LEU A 97 2.13 10.31 -2.01
CA LEU A 97 1.93 9.70 -0.69
C LEU A 97 2.86 8.51 -0.45
N PHE A 98 3.12 7.68 -1.47
CA PHE A 98 4.07 6.57 -1.33
C PHE A 98 5.52 7.05 -1.28
N ARG A 99 5.88 8.10 -2.04
CA ARG A 99 7.23 8.71 -1.93
C ARG A 99 7.47 9.32 -0.56
N GLU A 100 6.46 10.00 0.01
CA GLU A 100 6.50 10.48 1.39
C GLU A 100 6.67 9.34 2.38
N ALA A 101 5.85 8.29 2.26
CA ALA A 101 5.93 7.12 3.14
C ALA A 101 7.31 6.43 3.08
N ILE A 102 7.92 6.35 1.90
CA ILE A 102 9.28 5.84 1.72
C ILE A 102 10.29 6.69 2.50
N ALA A 103 10.26 8.02 2.31
CA ALA A 103 11.19 8.92 2.97
C ALA A 103 11.08 8.85 4.50
N ASP A 104 9.86 8.80 5.02
CA ASP A 104 9.62 8.71 6.46
C ASP A 104 10.00 7.33 7.03
N ALA A 105 9.68 6.25 6.32
CA ALA A 105 10.05 4.90 6.73
C ALA A 105 11.56 4.71 6.76
N ASP A 106 12.27 5.20 5.74
CA ASP A 106 13.74 5.11 5.68
C ASP A 106 14.38 5.94 6.80
N ARG A 107 13.88 7.17 7.03
CA ARG A 107 14.37 8.06 8.11
C ARG A 107 14.17 7.46 9.50
N ALA A 108 13.06 6.74 9.70
CA ALA A 108 12.73 6.11 10.99
C ALA A 108 13.26 4.67 11.14
N GLY A 109 13.89 4.10 10.10
CA GLY A 109 14.37 2.71 10.11
C GLY A 109 13.26 1.66 10.07
N LEU A 110 12.07 2.01 9.58
CA LEU A 110 10.91 1.12 9.46
C LEU A 110 11.02 0.26 8.19
N THR A 111 11.93 -0.72 8.21
CA THR A 111 12.34 -1.46 6.99
C THR A 111 11.20 -2.20 6.30
N TYR A 112 10.23 -2.74 7.03
CA TYR A 112 9.04 -3.36 6.43
C TYR A 112 8.15 -2.33 5.73
N SER A 113 7.83 -1.22 6.40
CA SER A 113 7.02 -0.14 5.82
C SER A 113 7.69 0.47 4.58
N SER A 114 9.02 0.56 4.62
CA SER A 114 9.86 0.99 3.50
C SER A 114 9.74 0.04 2.29
N ALA A 115 9.83 -1.28 2.49
CA ALA A 115 9.63 -2.28 1.42
C ALA A 115 8.20 -2.24 0.86
N LEU A 116 7.19 -2.17 1.74
CA LEU A 116 5.79 -2.12 1.36
C LEU A 116 5.47 -0.88 0.51
N ALA A 117 5.90 0.31 0.95
CA ALA A 117 5.64 1.56 0.24
C ALA A 117 6.33 1.59 -1.13
N ARG A 118 7.56 1.06 -1.24
CA ARG A 118 8.24 0.88 -2.54
C ARG A 118 7.47 -0.04 -3.48
N ARG A 119 7.00 -1.19 -3.01
CA ARG A 119 6.18 -2.10 -3.84
C ARG A 119 4.89 -1.42 -4.32
N LEU A 120 4.23 -0.67 -3.45
CA LEU A 120 3.02 0.08 -3.81
C LEU A 120 3.33 1.19 -4.82
N LEU A 121 4.46 1.89 -4.68
CA LEU A 121 4.91 2.86 -5.67
C LEU A 121 5.19 2.21 -7.04
N VAL A 122 5.82 1.04 -7.09
CA VAL A 122 5.97 0.26 -8.35
C VAL A 122 4.59 -0.03 -8.95
N THR A 123 3.58 -0.32 -8.13
CA THR A 123 2.20 -0.58 -8.60
C THR A 123 1.59 0.66 -9.25
N VAL A 124 1.81 1.85 -8.67
CA VAL A 124 1.34 3.13 -9.23
C VAL A 124 2.05 3.41 -10.55
N LEU A 125 3.38 3.38 -10.55
CA LEU A 125 4.20 3.75 -11.69
C LEU A 125 3.98 2.81 -12.89
N ALA A 126 3.73 1.52 -12.65
CA ALA A 126 3.42 0.56 -13.71
C ALA A 126 2.03 0.76 -14.36
N ARG A 127 1.13 1.52 -13.72
CA ARG A 127 -0.21 1.87 -14.26
C ARG A 127 -0.22 3.20 -15.01
N ARG A 128 0.89 3.93 -15.04
CA ARG A 128 0.99 5.22 -15.75
C ARG A 128 1.12 4.99 -17.25
N ASP A 129 0.62 5.95 -18.03
CA ASP A 129 0.76 5.92 -19.49
C ASP A 129 2.24 5.98 -19.93
N GLN A 130 3.07 6.68 -19.16
CA GLN A 130 4.51 6.78 -19.38
C GLN A 130 5.25 6.04 -18.27
N VAL A 131 5.72 4.83 -18.60
CA VAL A 131 6.41 3.96 -17.66
C VAL A 131 7.93 4.19 -17.73
N ASP A 132 8.51 4.66 -16.63
CA ASP A 132 9.97 4.63 -16.45
C ASP A 132 10.41 3.25 -15.94
N THR A 133 10.78 2.37 -16.87
CA THR A 133 11.23 1.01 -16.54
C THR A 133 12.50 0.99 -15.69
N ASN A 134 13.36 2.02 -15.75
CA ASN A 134 14.57 2.06 -14.93
C ASN A 134 14.21 2.34 -13.47
N GLU A 135 13.28 3.26 -13.23
CA GLU A 135 12.76 3.50 -11.88
C GLU A 135 12.05 2.26 -11.32
N LEU A 136 11.20 1.59 -12.13
CA LEU A 136 10.55 0.34 -11.72
C LEU A 136 11.56 -0.75 -11.34
N ARG A 137 12.61 -0.96 -12.14
CA ARG A 137 13.67 -1.93 -11.85
C ARG A 137 14.42 -1.60 -10.57
N ARG A 138 14.80 -0.33 -10.38
CA ARG A 138 15.49 0.14 -9.17
C ARG A 138 14.65 -0.14 -7.93
N LEU A 139 13.40 0.33 -7.90
CA LEU A 139 12.50 0.14 -6.77
C LEU A 139 12.22 -1.35 -6.51
N THR A 140 12.06 -2.15 -7.56
CA THR A 140 11.89 -3.61 -7.43
C THR A 140 13.12 -4.26 -6.79
N GLY A 141 14.33 -3.88 -7.21
CA GLY A 141 15.58 -4.34 -6.60
C GLY A 141 15.65 -4.00 -5.12
N GLU A 142 15.35 -2.76 -4.76
CA GLU A 142 15.35 -2.30 -3.35
C GLU A 142 14.37 -3.10 -2.47
N VAL A 143 13.17 -3.42 -2.98
CA VAL A 143 12.22 -4.29 -2.26
C VAL A 143 12.78 -5.69 -2.07
N LEU A 144 13.42 -6.26 -3.11
CA LEU A 144 14.00 -7.60 -3.05
C LEU A 144 15.19 -7.68 -2.10
N ASP A 145 16.04 -6.65 -2.05
CA ASP A 145 17.18 -6.58 -1.14
C ASP A 145 16.72 -6.49 0.32
N LEU A 146 15.73 -5.64 0.60
CA LEU A 146 15.10 -5.56 1.93
C LEU A 146 14.47 -6.89 2.32
N ALA A 147 13.72 -7.51 1.40
CA ALA A 147 13.07 -8.78 1.68
C ALA A 147 14.07 -9.93 1.91
N ALA A 148 15.18 -9.98 1.16
CA ALA A 148 16.24 -10.96 1.35
C ALA A 148 16.96 -10.77 2.70
N THR A 149 17.15 -9.53 3.12
CA THR A 149 17.83 -9.19 4.38
C THR A 149 16.96 -9.50 5.60
N TYR A 150 15.67 -9.19 5.55
CA TYR A 150 14.78 -9.21 6.71
C TYR A 150 13.67 -10.28 6.67
N GLY A 151 13.57 -11.08 5.61
CA GLY A 151 12.62 -12.18 5.48
C GLY A 151 11.20 -11.76 5.05
N TYR A 152 11.06 -10.72 4.23
CA TYR A 152 9.75 -10.23 3.76
C TYR A 152 9.26 -10.96 2.50
N ASP A 153 9.11 -12.29 2.59
CA ASP A 153 8.78 -13.16 1.44
C ASP A 153 7.49 -12.76 0.73
N GLY A 154 6.50 -12.25 1.48
CA GLY A 154 5.25 -11.74 0.93
C GLY A 154 5.46 -10.56 -0.02
N GLU A 155 6.30 -9.61 0.35
CA GLU A 155 6.61 -8.44 -0.48
C GLU A 155 7.47 -8.83 -1.68
N ALA A 156 8.46 -9.71 -1.49
CA ALA A 156 9.28 -10.23 -2.58
C ALA A 156 8.45 -10.97 -3.64
N ARG A 157 7.48 -11.79 -3.23
CA ARG A 157 6.58 -12.47 -4.16
C ARG A 157 5.74 -11.47 -4.94
N ARG A 158 5.06 -10.54 -4.26
CA ARG A 158 4.17 -9.56 -4.90
C ARG A 158 4.91 -8.64 -5.87
N VAL A 159 6.12 -8.19 -5.52
CA VAL A 159 6.89 -7.31 -6.42
C VAL A 159 7.41 -8.07 -7.66
N ARG A 160 7.74 -9.36 -7.53
CA ARG A 160 8.10 -10.21 -8.69
C ARG A 160 6.92 -10.48 -9.60
N GLU A 161 5.73 -10.71 -9.05
CA GLU A 161 4.50 -10.86 -9.83
C GLU A 161 4.23 -9.59 -10.65
N LEU A 162 4.39 -8.41 -10.03
CA LEU A 162 4.28 -7.13 -10.72
C LEU A 162 5.35 -6.93 -11.78
N ALA A 163 6.61 -7.30 -11.53
CA ALA A 163 7.69 -7.20 -12.51
C ALA A 163 7.38 -7.92 -13.83
N ARG A 164 6.74 -9.09 -13.75
CA ARG A 164 6.34 -9.88 -14.92
C ARG A 164 5.32 -9.14 -15.80
N THR A 165 4.50 -8.25 -15.25
CA THR A 165 3.45 -7.56 -16.02
C THR A 165 4.02 -6.45 -16.90
N TRP A 166 5.09 -5.77 -16.48
CA TRP A 166 5.69 -4.67 -17.25
C TRP A 166 6.94 -5.06 -18.05
N ASP A 167 7.62 -6.16 -17.70
CA ASP A 167 8.68 -6.72 -18.56
C ASP A 167 8.12 -7.28 -19.89
N THR A 168 6.87 -7.73 -19.90
CA THR A 168 6.20 -8.25 -21.11
C THR A 168 5.65 -7.15 -22.03
N THR A 169 5.50 -5.92 -21.54
CA THR A 169 4.99 -4.76 -22.29
C THR A 169 6.11 -3.91 -22.91
N SER A 170 7.38 -4.19 -22.60
CA SER A 170 8.50 -3.55 -23.28
C SER A 170 8.62 -4.09 -24.71
N PRO A 171 8.64 -3.26 -25.76
CA PRO A 171 8.84 -3.75 -27.12
C PRO A 171 10.19 -4.47 -27.16
N ARG A 172 10.18 -5.74 -27.59
CA ARG A 172 11.42 -6.47 -27.88
C ARG A 172 12.22 -5.60 -28.84
N GLY A 173 13.35 -5.08 -28.38
CA GLY A 173 14.28 -4.36 -29.25
C GLY A 173 14.60 -5.21 -30.48
N PRO A 174 14.87 -4.59 -31.64
CA PRO A 174 15.06 -5.32 -32.89
C PRO A 174 16.15 -6.38 -32.70
N ALA A 175 15.82 -7.63 -33.08
CA ALA A 175 16.76 -8.73 -33.12
C ALA A 175 17.95 -8.32 -34.00
N ARG A 176 19.15 -8.45 -33.46
CA ARG A 176 20.41 -8.26 -34.19
C ARG A 176 20.61 -9.35 -35.22
#